data_AF-K1SZH9-F1
#
_entry.id   AF-K1SZH9-F1
#
_cell.length_a   1.000
_cell.length_b   1.000
_cell.length_c   1.000
_cell.angle_alpha   90.00
_cell.angle_beta   90.00
_cell.angle_gamma   90.00
#
_symmetry.space_group_name_H-M   'P 1'
#
loop_
_entity.id
_entity.type
_entity.pdbx_description
1 polymer ?
#
loop_
_entity_poly.entity_id
_entity_poly.type
_entity_poly.pdbx_seq_one_letter_code
_entity_poly.pdbx_strand_id
1 'polypeptide(L)'
;MKNLQNTLSELRRNKLVWNLLLIVLIILAMAVIAHFVMQAGTRHGARRTVPDFSGIALGEAQRIARANDLRLHINDSLFVPAYQGGTVLDQLPE
;
A
#
# COMPACT_ATOMS: atom_id res chain seq x y z
N MET A 1 -26.02 -31.33 24.36
CA MET A 1 -25.03 -30.56 23.58
C MET A 1 -24.40 -31.52 22.58
N LYS A 2 -24.60 -31.32 21.26
CA LYS A 2 -24.07 -32.26 20.25
C LYS A 2 -22.53 -32.26 20.30
N ASN A 3 -21.93 -33.45 20.33
CA ASN A 3 -20.48 -33.64 20.41
C ASN A 3 -19.83 -33.22 19.07
N LEU A 4 -18.79 -32.37 19.11
CA LEU A 4 -18.17 -31.76 17.93
C LEU A 4 -17.63 -32.81 16.93
N GLN A 5 -17.18 -33.95 17.47
CA GLN A 5 -16.67 -35.06 16.67
C GLN A 5 -17.78 -35.75 15.87
N ASN A 6 -18.99 -35.86 16.45
CA ASN A 6 -20.15 -36.45 15.77
C ASN A 6 -20.66 -35.51 14.66
N THR A 7 -20.61 -34.19 14.86
CA THR A 7 -21.01 -33.25 13.81
C THR A 7 -20.06 -33.24 12.62
N LEU A 8 -18.75 -33.39 12.85
CA LEU A 8 -17.75 -33.47 11.78
C LEU A 8 -17.87 -34.77 10.97
N SER A 9 -18.15 -35.90 11.63
CA SER A 9 -18.33 -37.19 10.95
C SER A 9 -19.62 -37.23 10.13
N GLU A 10 -20.72 -36.62 10.61
CA GLU A 10 -21.96 -36.48 9.84
C GLU A 10 -21.80 -35.53 8.64
N LEU A 11 -21.03 -34.45 8.78
CA LEU A 11 -20.76 -33.51 7.69
C LEU A 11 -19.92 -34.16 6.58
N ARG A 12 -18.95 -35.01 6.97
CA ARG A 12 -18.13 -35.80 6.05
C ARG A 12 -18.92 -36.89 5.32
N ARG A 13 -20.08 -37.31 5.85
CA ARG A 13 -20.98 -38.30 5.22
C ARG A 13 -21.59 -37.76 3.93
N ASN A 14 -21.89 -36.45 3.87
CA ASN A 14 -22.41 -35.81 2.66
C ASN A 14 -21.26 -35.23 1.82
N LYS A 15 -20.80 -36.00 0.84
CA LYS A 15 -19.64 -35.66 -0.02
C LYS A 15 -19.77 -34.28 -0.68
N LEU A 16 -20.97 -33.86 -1.06
CA LEU A 16 -21.20 -32.54 -1.67
C LEU A 16 -20.89 -31.41 -0.69
N VAL A 17 -21.48 -31.45 0.50
CA VAL A 17 -21.30 -30.42 1.55
C VAL A 17 -19.85 -30.38 2.00
N TRP A 18 -19.22 -31.54 2.17
CA TRP A 18 -17.82 -31.63 2.55
C TRP A 18 -16.87 -31.00 1.51
N ASN A 19 -17.09 -31.27 0.22
CA ASN A 19 -16.27 -30.68 -0.85
C ASN A 19 -16.48 -29.16 -0.95
N LEU A 20 -17.71 -28.67 -0.81
CA LEU A 20 -17.99 -27.23 -0.80
C LEU A 20 -17.30 -26.53 0.36
N LEU A 21 -17.33 -27.12 1.56
CA LEU A 21 -16.60 -26.58 2.72
C LEU A 21 -15.09 -26.55 2.50
N LEU A 22 -14.52 -27.60 1.90
CA LEU A 22 -13.11 -27.62 1.54
C LEU A 22 -12.75 -26.54 0.52
N ILE A 23 -13.57 -26.32 -0.50
CA ILE A 23 -13.35 -25.26 -1.49
C ILE A 23 -13.34 -23.89 -0.80
N VAL A 24 -14.33 -23.60 0.06
CA VAL A 24 -14.40 -22.34 0.80
C VAL A 24 -13.16 -22.17 1.70
N LEU A 25 -12.74 -23.24 2.39
CA LEU A 25 -11.56 -23.21 3.25
C LEU A 25 -10.27 -22.95 2.46
N ILE A 26 -10.11 -23.58 1.29
CA ILE A 26 -8.95 -23.37 0.41
C ILE A 26 -8.93 -21.94 -0.13
N ILE A 27 -10.06 -21.42 -0.59
CA ILE A 27 -10.15 -20.02 -1.08
C ILE A 27 -9.76 -19.06 0.04
N LEU A 28 -10.26 -19.27 1.26
CA LEU A 28 -9.94 -18.43 2.40
C LEU A 28 -8.46 -18.51 2.78
N ALA A 29 -7.88 -19.72 2.79
CA ALA A 29 -6.44 -19.91 3.02
C ALA A 29 -5.60 -19.20 1.93
N MET A 30 -5.98 -19.31 0.66
CA MET A 30 -5.32 -18.62 -0.44
C MET A 30 -5.42 -17.10 -0.30
N ALA A 31 -6.58 -16.56 0.09
CA ALA A 31 -6.75 -15.13 0.30
C ALA A 31 -5.84 -14.59 1.41
N VAL A 32 -5.72 -15.33 2.52
CA VAL A 32 -4.82 -14.99 3.63
C VAL A 32 -3.36 -15.00 3.16
N ILE A 33 -2.93 -16.05 2.46
CA ILE A 33 -1.56 -16.15 1.93
C ILE A 33 -1.28 -14.99 0.96
N ALA A 34 -2.19 -14.73 0.01
CA ALA A 34 -2.05 -13.64 -0.95
C ALA A 34 -1.93 -12.28 -0.25
N HIS A 35 -2.70 -12.04 0.82
CA HIS A 35 -2.60 -10.81 1.59
C HIS A 35 -1.21 -10.60 2.18
N PHE A 36 -0.62 -11.62 2.79
CA PHE A 36 0.74 -11.54 3.35
C PHE A 36 1.81 -11.38 2.25
N VAL A 37 1.68 -12.11 1.14
CA VAL A 37 2.59 -11.97 -0.01
C VAL A 37 2.54 -10.55 -0.57
N MET A 38 1.35 -9.97 -0.71
CA MET A 38 1.16 -8.60 -1.19
C MET A 38 1.81 -7.59 -0.23
N GLN A 39 1.61 -7.73 1.08
CA GLN A 39 2.25 -6.86 2.08
C GLN A 39 3.78 -6.92 1.98
N ALA A 40 4.35 -8.12 1.90
CA ALA A 40 5.81 -8.31 1.83
C ALA A 40 6.41 -7.83 0.51
N GLY A 41 5.76 -8.15 -0.62
CA GLY A 41 6.32 -7.91 -1.96
C GLY A 41 6.06 -6.51 -2.52
N THR A 42 4.94 -5.87 -2.17
CA THR A 42 4.48 -4.65 -2.87
C THR A 42 4.38 -3.42 -1.98
N ARG A 43 4.81 -3.51 -0.71
CA ARG A 43 4.48 -2.50 0.32
C ARG A 43 2.99 -2.18 0.30
N HIS A 44 2.16 -3.22 0.14
CA HIS A 44 0.73 -3.07 -0.05
C HIS A 44 0.11 -2.28 1.11
N GLY A 45 -0.57 -1.18 0.79
CA GLY A 45 -1.18 -0.29 1.79
C GLY A 45 -0.24 0.73 2.43
N ALA A 46 1.06 0.74 2.09
CA ALA A 46 1.95 1.80 2.53
C ALA A 46 1.58 3.13 1.87
N ARG A 47 1.31 4.14 2.69
CA ARG A 47 1.12 5.53 2.25
C ARG A 47 2.18 6.40 2.91
N ARG A 48 2.72 7.33 2.13
CA ARG A 48 3.61 8.39 2.62
C ARG A 48 3.03 9.70 2.10
N THR A 49 2.80 10.64 3.01
CA THR A 49 2.38 11.99 2.63
C THR A 49 3.59 12.74 2.12
N VAL A 50 3.49 13.29 0.92
CA VAL A 50 4.51 14.18 0.36
C VAL A 50 4.18 15.59 0.85
N PRO A 51 5.12 16.31 1.51
CA PRO A 51 4.93 17.70 1.85
C PRO A 51 4.77 18.55 0.60
N ASP A 52 4.02 19.65 0.69
CA ASP A 52 4.01 20.65 -0.37
C ASP A 52 5.32 21.46 -0.31
N PHE A 53 6.11 21.38 -1.38
CA PHE A 53 7.35 22.10 -1.57
C PHE A 53 7.17 23.34 -2.46
N SER A 54 5.96 23.62 -2.95
CA SER A 54 5.69 24.75 -3.84
C SER A 54 5.95 26.08 -3.13
N GLY A 55 6.61 27.00 -3.81
CA GLY A 55 6.88 28.35 -3.30
C GLY A 55 8.05 28.47 -2.31
N ILE A 56 8.68 27.37 -1.89
CA ILE A 56 9.88 27.43 -1.04
C ILE A 56 11.17 27.28 -1.86
N ALA A 57 12.29 27.72 -1.28
CA ALA A 57 13.59 27.63 -1.92
C ALA A 57 14.06 26.17 -2.02
N LEU A 58 14.68 25.79 -3.14
CA LEU A 58 15.14 24.43 -3.43
C LEU A 58 16.02 23.84 -2.32
N GLY A 59 16.91 24.65 -1.73
CA GLY A 59 17.76 24.20 -0.62
C GLY A 59 16.97 23.81 0.64
N GLU A 60 15.90 24.55 0.94
CA GLU A 60 14.99 24.23 2.03
C GLU A 60 14.13 23.00 1.70
N ALA A 61 13.60 22.92 0.48
CA ALA A 61 12.87 21.76 -0.01
C ALA A 61 13.72 20.48 0.12
N GLN A 62 15.00 20.53 -0.26
CA GLN A 62 15.93 19.40 -0.10
C GLN A 62 16.18 19.01 1.36
N ARG A 63 16.16 19.97 2.29
CA ARG A 63 16.29 19.70 3.73
C ARG A 63 15.05 18.99 4.25
N ILE A 64 13.86 19.51 3.93
CA ILE A 64 12.57 18.93 4.35
C ILE A 64 12.38 17.55 3.71
N ALA A 65 12.71 17.39 2.43
CA ALA A 65 12.65 16.11 1.74
C ALA A 65 13.51 15.05 2.45
N ARG A 66 14.78 15.37 2.75
CA ARG A 66 15.65 14.44 3.50
C ARG A 66 15.13 14.08 4.88
N ALA A 67 14.51 15.03 5.59
CA ALA A 67 13.88 14.77 6.88
C ALA A 67 12.66 13.84 6.79
N ASN A 68 12.04 13.73 5.60
CA ASN A 68 10.88 12.87 5.33
C ASN A 68 11.23 11.61 4.52
N ASP A 69 12.51 11.25 4.41
CA ASP A 69 13.01 10.16 3.57
C ASP A 69 12.66 10.29 2.07
N LEU A 70 12.48 11.52 1.59
CA LEU A 70 12.17 11.85 0.20
C LEU A 70 13.44 12.32 -0.54
N ARG A 71 13.47 12.06 -1.85
CA ARG A 71 14.48 12.59 -2.77
C ARG A 71 13.80 13.47 -3.80
N LEU A 72 14.25 14.71 -3.92
CA LEU A 72 13.79 15.62 -4.96
C LEU A 72 14.53 15.34 -6.26
N HIS A 73 13.79 15.33 -7.36
CA HIS A 73 14.33 15.25 -8.72
C HIS A 73 13.84 16.49 -9.48
N ILE A 74 14.78 17.29 -9.99
CA ILE A 74 14.44 18.48 -10.78
C ILE A 74 14.05 17.98 -12.17
N ASN A 75 12.77 18.13 -12.52
CA ASN A 75 12.25 17.74 -13.83
C ASN A 75 12.57 18.80 -14.89
N ASP A 76 12.40 20.07 -14.54
CA ASP A 76 12.65 21.22 -15.41
C ASP A 76 13.07 22.46 -14.60
N SER A 77 13.70 23.42 -15.26
CA SER A 77 14.04 24.73 -14.71
C SER A 77 13.54 25.83 -15.64
N LEU A 78 12.61 26.65 -15.15
CA LEU A 78 11.98 27.72 -15.91
C LEU A 78 12.33 29.09 -15.34
N PHE A 79 12.43 30.09 -16.22
CA PHE A 79 12.52 31.48 -15.79
C PHE A 79 11.12 32.10 -15.70
N VAL A 80 10.68 32.39 -14.48
CA VAL A 80 9.40 33.05 -14.21
C VAL A 80 9.66 34.35 -13.45
N PRO A 81 9.37 35.53 -14.04
CA PRO A 81 9.71 36.82 -13.44
C PRO A 81 9.11 37.08 -12.05
N ALA A 82 8.01 36.40 -11.72
CA ALA A 82 7.32 36.55 -10.43
C ALA A 82 8.02 35.83 -9.26
N TYR A 83 8.98 34.95 -9.53
CA TYR A 83 9.64 34.11 -8.51
C TYR A 83 11.13 34.39 -8.41
N GLN A 84 11.68 34.22 -7.21
CA GLN A 84 13.13 34.24 -7.02
C GLN A 84 13.76 32.97 -7.62
N GLY A 85 14.97 33.11 -8.16
CA GLY A 85 15.73 31.99 -8.72
C GLY A 85 15.90 30.87 -7.69
N GLY A 86 15.67 29.62 -8.12
CA GLY A 86 15.76 28.46 -7.25
C GLY A 86 14.55 28.22 -6.35
N THR A 87 13.43 28.92 -6.58
CA THR A 87 12.13 28.58 -5.96
C THR A 87 11.53 27.36 -6.67
N VAL A 88 10.96 26.43 -5.91
CA VAL A 88 10.17 25.33 -6.46
C VAL A 88 8.85 25.91 -6.95
N LEU A 89 8.61 25.84 -8.27
CA LEU A 89 7.39 26.37 -8.87
C LEU A 89 6.20 25.44 -8.68
N ASP A 90 6.44 24.14 -8.83
CA ASP A 90 5.43 23.09 -8.81
C ASP A 90 6.07 21.75 -8.43
N GLN A 91 5.25 20.80 -7.98
CA GLN A 91 5.70 19.46 -7.59
C GLN A 91 4.81 18.34 -8.14
N LEU A 92 5.42 17.19 -8.38
CA LEU A 92 4.73 15.96 -8.73
C LEU A 92 5.28 14.79 -7.89
N PRO A 93 4.42 13.97 -7.25
CA PRO A 93 2.98 14.17 -7.09
C PRO A 93 2.66 15.42 -6.25
N GLU A 94 1.45 15.97 -6.44
CA GLU A 94 0.93 17.08 -5.62
C GLU A 94 0.83 16.71 -4.14
#